data_AF-A0A973G0B8-F1
#
_entry.id   AF-A0A973G0B8-F1
#
_cell.length_a   1.000
_cell.length_b   1.000
_cell.length_c   1.000
_cell.angle_alpha   90.00
_cell.angle_beta   90.00
_cell.angle_gamma   90.00
#
_symmetry.space_group_name_H-M   'P 1'
#
loop_
_entity.id
_entity.type
_entity.pdbx_description
1 polymer ?
#
loop_
_entity_poly.entity_id
_entity_poly.type
_entity_poly.pdbx_seq_one_letter_code
_entity_poly.pdbx_strand_id
1 'polypeptide(L)' 'MGKRQIIYRQDKIGNNQDLLNRDVNLVTTENRVWHGRVIAVGSGDIRLRDDRSGKHRFAVEEIDRIYLDVKTDY' A
#
# COMPACT_ATOMS: atom_id res chain seq x y z
N MET A 1 -3.11 6.69 -22.74
CA MET A 1 -2.44 6.56 -21.43
C MET A 1 -2.58 5.13 -20.92
N GLY A 2 -1.48 4.40 -20.88
CA GLY A 2 -1.43 3.09 -20.22
C GLY A 2 -1.42 3.24 -18.71
N LYS A 3 -1.73 2.15 -17.99
CA LYS A 3 -1.48 2.05 -16.56
C LYS A 3 -0.51 0.92 -16.33
N ARG A 4 0.54 1.17 -15.55
CA ARG A 4 1.42 0.12 -15.04
C ARG A 4 1.07 -0.13 -13.59
N GLN A 5 0.70 -1.36 -13.26
CA GLN A 5 0.51 -1.77 -11.88
C GLN A 5 1.81 -2.34 -11.33
N ILE A 6 2.23 -1.85 -10.17
CA ILE A 6 3.35 -2.36 -9.39
C ILE A 6 2.77 -3.15 -8.22
N ILE A 7 3.27 -4.37 -8.02
CA ILE A 7 2.82 -5.26 -6.96
C ILE A 7 3.98 -5.45 -5.98
N TYR A 8 3.79 -5.01 -4.74
CA TYR A 8 4.72 -5.25 -3.65
C TYR A 8 4.25 -6.46 -2.85
N ARG A 9 5.09 -7.49 -2.79
CA ARG A 9 4.91 -8.63 -1.88
C ARG A 9 5.48 -8.27 -0.51
N GLN A 10 5.05 -8.99 0.51
CA GLN A 10 5.39 -8.78 1.92
C GLN A 10 6.87 -8.45 2.20
N ASP A 11 7.80 -9.15 1.55
CA ASP A 11 9.26 -8.96 1.68
C ASP A 11 9.79 -7.62 1.15
N LYS A 12 8.98 -6.91 0.36
CA LYS A 12 9.30 -5.60 -0.25
C LYS A 12 8.50 -4.45 0.34
N ILE A 13 7.79 -4.67 1.45
CA ILE A 13 6.93 -3.65 2.07
C ILE A 13 7.68 -2.88 3.16
N GLY A 14 8.30 -3.61 4.10
CA GLY A 14 9.02 -3.00 5.23
C GLY A 14 10.12 -2.05 4.77
N ASN A 15 10.20 -0.87 5.38
CA ASN A 15 11.14 0.21 5.06
C ASN A 15 11.07 0.74 3.62
N ASN A 16 10.09 0.35 2.80
CA ASN A 16 10.00 0.78 1.42
C ASN A 16 9.39 2.17 1.29
N GLN A 17 10.26 3.19 1.23
CA GLN A 17 9.84 4.58 1.14
C GLN A 17 9.16 4.94 -0.19
N ASP A 18 9.26 4.11 -1.24
CA ASP A 18 8.56 4.36 -2.51
C ASP A 18 7.03 4.31 -2.36
N LEU A 19 6.55 3.59 -1.33
CA LEU A 19 5.14 3.49 -0.97
C LEU A 19 4.63 4.77 -0.30
N LEU A 20 5.50 5.60 0.30
CA LEU A 20 5.07 6.78 1.04
C LEU A 20 4.35 7.79 0.13
N ASN A 21 3.24 8.34 0.60
CA ASN A 21 2.38 9.28 -0.13
C ASN A 21 1.75 8.72 -1.42
N ARG A 22 1.77 7.39 -1.61
CA ARG A 22 1.09 6.74 -2.72
C ARG A 22 -0.32 6.32 -2.35
N ASP A 23 -1.23 6.42 -3.31
CA ASP A 23 -2.56 5.83 -3.22
C ASP A 23 -2.46 4.37 -3.68
N VAL A 24 -2.88 3.45 -2.82
CA VAL A 24 -2.66 2.01 -2.99
C VAL A 24 -3.92 1.21 -2.66
N ASN A 25 -3.95 -0.04 -3.14
CA ASN A 25 -4.83 -1.07 -2.60
C ASN A 25 -3.98 -2.06 -1.81
N LEU A 26 -4.17 -2.10 -0.49
CA LEU A 26 -3.53 -3.04 0.41
C LEU A 26 -4.45 -4.24 0.61
N VAL A 27 -3.93 -5.45 0.40
CA VAL A 27 -4.65 -6.70 0.63
C VAL A 27 -4.08 -7.38 1.86
N THR A 28 -4.93 -7.67 2.83
CA THR A 28 -4.55 -8.39 4.04
C THR A 28 -4.54 -9.90 3.82
N THR A 29 -3.86 -10.64 4.69
CA THR A 29 -3.88 -12.12 4.71
C THR A 29 -5.28 -12.71 4.93
N GLU A 30 -6.20 -11.93 5.51
CA GLU A 30 -7.63 -12.27 5.65
C GLU A 30 -8.45 -12.02 4.36
N ASN A 31 -7.80 -11.73 3.23
CA ASN A 31 -8.45 -11.38 1.96
C ASN A 31 -9.35 -10.13 2.02
N ARG A 32 -8.98 -9.14 2.85
CA ARG A 32 -9.65 -7.82 2.86
C ARG A 32 -8.84 -6.81 2.07
N VAL A 33 -9.53 -5.94 1.34
CA VAL A 33 -8.90 -4.88 0.55
C VAL A 33 -9.15 -3.53 1.21
N TRP A 34 -8.07 -2.78 1.40
CA TRP A 34 -8.08 -1.42 1.92
C TRP A 34 -7.56 -0.47 0.86
N HIS A 35 -8.39 0.51 0.52
CA HIS A 35 -8.00 1.60 -0.36
C HIS A 35 -7.59 2.83 0.45
N GLY A 36 -6.53 3.50 0.01
CA GLY A 36 -6.19 4.82 0.51
C GLY A 36 -4.71 5.17 0.36
N ARG A 37 -4.32 6.27 1.01
CA ARG A 37 -2.97 6.84 0.92
C ARG A 37 -2.07 6.31 2.01
N VAL A 38 -0.89 5.83 1.66
CA VAL A 38 0.16 5.52 2.64
C VAL A 38 0.70 6.81 3.25
N ILE A 39 0.58 6.94 4.57
CA ILE A 39 1.02 8.13 5.32
C ILE A 39 2.26 7.88 6.19
N ALA A 40 2.61 6.61 6.42
CA ALA A 40 3.87 6.23 7.06
C ALA A 40 4.27 4.80 6.66
N VAL A 41 5.58 4.57 6.55
CA VAL A 41 6.19 3.25 6.30
C VAL A 41 7.28 3.04 7.34
N GLY A 42 7.07 2.08 8.23
CA GLY A 42 8.06 1.59 9.20
C GLY A 42 8.71 0.29 8.74
N SER A 43 9.54 -0.27 9.60
CA SER A 43 10.19 -1.57 9.37
C SER A 43 9.22 -2.75 9.48
N GLY A 44 8.22 -2.65 10.35
CA GLY A 44 7.23 -3.70 10.62
C GLY A 44 5.78 -3.28 10.49
N ASP A 45 5.50 -2.01 10.16
CA ASP A 45 4.13 -1.53 9.98
C ASP A 45 3.99 -0.49 8.87
N ILE A 46 2.79 -0.41 8.31
CA ILE A 46 2.36 0.63 7.39
C ILE A 46 1.13 1.32 7.95
N ARG A 47 1.07 2.65 7.75
CA ARG A 47 -0.11 3.45 8.06
C ARG A 47 -0.77 3.94 6.78
N LEU A 48 -2.08 3.77 6.73
CA LEU A 48 -2.92 4.10 5.59
C LEU A 48 -4.00 5.09 6.02
N ARG A 49 -4.26 6.10 5.20
CA ARG A 49 -5.39 7.02 5.38
C ARG A 49 -6.39 6.76 4.27
N ASP A 50 -7.60 6.32 4.64
CA ASP A 50 -8.69 6.11 3.69
C ASP A 50 -9.33 7.45 3.24
N ASP A 51 -10.22 7.38 2.25
CA ASP A 51 -10.92 8.54 1.69
C ASP A 51 -11.88 9.22 2.69
N ARG A 52 -12.29 8.50 3.74
CA ARG A 52 -13.11 9.00 4.84
C ARG A 52 -12.26 9.59 5.97
N SER A 53 -10.96 9.79 5.72
CA SER A 53 -9.97 10.29 6.68
C SER A 53 -9.69 9.35 7.87
N GLY A 54 -10.17 8.11 7.81
CA GLY A 54 -9.82 7.05 8.74
C GLY A 54 -8.35 6.69 8.63
N LYS A 55 -7.67 6.53 9.76
CA LYS A 55 -6.27 6.13 9.83
C LYS A 55 -6.19 4.69 10.31
N HIS A 56 -5.56 3.85 9.51
CA HIS A 56 -5.39 2.42 9.77
C HIS A 56 -3.91 2.09 9.88
N ARG A 57 -3.57 1.18 10.79
CA ARG A 57 -2.21 0.65 10.94
C ARG A 57 -2.28 -0.84 10.68
N PHE A 58 -1.40 -1.33 9.82
CA PHE A 58 -1.26 -2.74 9.48
C PHE A 58 0.15 -3.19 9.81
N ALA A 59 0.29 -4.32 10.48
CA ALA A 59 1.59 -4.96 10.59
C ALA A 59 1.97 -5.54 9.22
N VAL A 60 3.25 -5.51 8.84
CA VAL A 60 3.71 -6.06 7.54
C VAL A 60 3.35 -7.55 7.42
N GLU A 61 3.30 -8.27 8.53
CA GLU A 61 2.88 -9.68 8.60
C GLU A 61 1.40 -9.93 8.28
N GLU A 62 0.54 -8.93 8.43
CA GLU A 62 -0.88 -9.00 8.11
C GLU A 62 -1.15 -8.63 6.64
N ILE A 63 -0.13 -8.19 5.89
CA ILE A 63 -0.26 -7.73 4.51
C ILE A 63 0.20 -8.84 3.57
N ASP A 64 -0.70 -9.32 2.72
CA ASP A 64 -0.37 -10.25 1.62
C ASP A 64 0.36 -9.50 0.49
N ARG A 65 -0.24 -8.39 0.03
CA ARG A 65 0.28 -7.60 -1.10
C ARG A 65 -0.23 -6.17 -1.11
N ILE A 66 0.55 -5.29 -1.75
CA ILE A 66 0.15 -3.91 -2.05
C ILE A 66 0.19 -3.69 -3.56
N TYR A 67 -0.91 -3.17 -4.10
CA TYR A 67 -1.04 -2.75 -5.49
C TYR A 67 -0.92 -1.24 -5.60
N LEU A 68 -0.01 -0.79 -6.46
CA LEU A 68 0.22 0.61 -6.79
C LEU A 68 0.03 0.82 -8.29
N ASP A 69 -0.96 1.63 -8.66
CA ASP A 69 -1.17 2.01 -10.05
C ASP A 69 -0.37 3.27 -10.38
N VAL A 70 0.47 3.18 -11.42
CA VAL A 70 1.25 4.31 -11.95
C VAL A 70 0.71 4.64 -13.33
N LYS A 71 0.28 5.90 -13.52
CA LYS A 71 -0.10 6.42 -14.85
C LYS A 71 1.17 6.55 -15.69
N THR A 72 1.13 6.03 -16.92
CA THR A 72 2.22 6.14 -17.87
C THR A 72 1.77 6.89 -19.14
N ASP A 73 2.60 7.84 -19.54
CA ASP A 73 2.40 8.70 -20.71
C ASP A 73 3.09 8.09 -21.94
N TYR A 74 2.72 6.87 -22.29
CA TYR A 74 3.01 6.37 -23.64
C TYR A 74 2.00 6.98 -24.62
#